data_AF-A0A9L0SDK2-F1
#
_entry.id   AF-A0A9L0SDK2-F1
#
_cell.length_a   1.000
_cell.length_b   1.000
_cell.length_c   1.000
_cell.angle_alpha   90.00
_cell.angle_beta   90.00
_cell.angle_gamma   90.00
#
_symmetry.space_group_name_H-M   'P 1'
#
loop_
_entity.id
_entity.type
_entity.pdbx_description
1 polymer ?
#
loop_
_entity_poly.entity_id
_entity_poly.type
_entity_poly.pdbx_seq_one_letter_code
_entity_poly.pdbx_strand_id
1 'polypeptide(L)'
;MGVCSKEGFGSVEKVVLLTFLSAVILMAILGNLLVMVAVCRDRQLRKIKTNYFIVSLAFADLLVSVLVMPFGAIELVQDIWIYGEMFCLVRTSLDVLLTTASIFHLCCISLDRYYAICCQPLVYRNKMTPLRIALMLGGCWVIPMFISFLPIMQGWNNIGIIDLIEKRKFNHNSNSTYCIFMVNKPYAITCSVVAFYIPFLLMVLAYYRIYVTAKEHAHQIQMLQRAGAPLEGRPQPADQHSTHRMRTETKAAKTLCIIMGCFCLCWAPFFVTNIVDPFIDYTVPGQLWTAFLWLGYINSGLNPFLYAFLNKSFRRAFLIILCCDDERYRRPSILGQTVPCSTTTINGSTHVLSGCSSVCSFLLLFCNRPVPV
;
A
#
# COMPACT_ATOMS: atom_id res chain seq x y z
N MET A 1 2.19 -46.26 -0.88
CA MET A 1 2.21 -45.12 0.07
C MET A 1 0.99 -44.27 -0.25
N GLY A 2 0.19 -43.97 0.79
CA GLY A 2 -1.22 -43.60 0.68
C GLY A 2 -1.52 -42.42 -0.23
N VAL A 3 -2.52 -42.62 -1.09
CA VAL A 3 -3.21 -41.57 -1.83
C VAL A 3 -3.85 -40.64 -0.79
N CYS A 4 -3.34 -39.43 -0.66
CA CYS A 4 -3.97 -38.37 0.12
C CYS A 4 -5.27 -38.00 -0.62
N SER A 5 -6.40 -38.50 -0.13
CA SER A 5 -7.72 -38.05 -0.55
C SER A 5 -7.77 -36.53 -0.41
N LYS A 6 -7.97 -35.82 -1.52
CA LYS A 6 -8.33 -34.40 -1.52
C LYS A 6 -9.71 -34.28 -0.87
N GLU A 7 -9.77 -34.15 0.45
CA GLU A 7 -10.95 -33.61 1.11
C GLU A 7 -11.01 -32.13 0.70
N GLY A 8 -11.85 -31.84 -0.30
CA GLY A 8 -12.22 -30.46 -0.60
C GLY A 8 -12.88 -29.84 0.63
N PHE A 9 -12.77 -28.52 0.78
CA PHE A 9 -13.34 -27.79 1.91
C PHE A 9 -14.78 -28.24 2.20
N GLY A 10 -15.08 -28.54 3.46
CA GLY A 10 -16.45 -28.83 3.88
C GLY A 10 -17.37 -27.65 3.59
N SER A 11 -18.68 -27.88 3.44
CA SER A 11 -19.63 -26.79 3.13
C SER A 11 -19.56 -25.63 4.14
N VAL A 12 -19.32 -25.93 5.43
CA VAL A 12 -19.13 -24.92 6.47
C VAL A 12 -17.85 -24.12 6.25
N GLU A 13 -16.74 -24.79 5.95
CA GLU A 13 -15.44 -24.15 5.69
C GLU A 13 -15.52 -23.24 4.45
N LYS A 14 -16.21 -23.67 3.40
CA LYS A 14 -16.47 -22.86 2.20
C LYS A 14 -17.23 -21.59 2.53
N VAL A 15 -18.29 -21.68 3.33
CA VAL A 15 -19.09 -20.51 3.75
C VAL A 15 -18.25 -19.57 4.61
N VAL A 16 -17.49 -20.09 5.57
CA VAL A 16 -16.61 -19.29 6.44
C VAL A 16 -15.55 -18.58 5.61
N LEU A 17 -14.88 -19.29 4.71
CA LEU A 17 -13.84 -18.75 3.83
C LEU A 17 -14.39 -17.69 2.90
N LEU A 18 -15.53 -17.96 2.23
CA LEU A 18 -16.16 -16.99 1.34
C LEU A 18 -16.56 -15.72 2.10
N THR A 19 -17.10 -15.86 3.31
CA THR A 19 -17.49 -14.72 4.16
C THR A 19 -16.27 -13.88 4.54
N PHE A 20 -15.18 -14.53 4.94
CA PHE A 20 -13.92 -13.87 5.28
C PHE A 20 -13.31 -13.13 4.08
N LEU A 21 -13.18 -13.80 2.93
CA LEU A 21 -12.63 -13.21 1.71
C LEU A 21 -13.50 -12.06 1.20
N SER A 22 -14.83 -12.21 1.25
CA SER A 22 -15.76 -11.13 0.89
C SER A 22 -15.58 -9.90 1.78
N ALA A 23 -15.39 -10.09 3.09
CA ALA A 23 -15.13 -9.00 4.01
C ALA A 23 -13.80 -8.28 3.70
N VAL A 24 -12.73 -9.04 3.40
CA VAL A 24 -11.43 -8.49 2.99
C VAL A 24 -11.56 -7.67 1.70
N ILE A 25 -12.26 -8.20 0.68
CA ILE A 25 -12.48 -7.53 -0.59
C ILE A 25 -13.25 -6.21 -0.40
N LEU A 26 -14.37 -6.24 0.33
CA LEU A 26 -15.16 -5.04 0.61
C LEU A 26 -14.36 -3.99 1.36
N MET A 27 -13.56 -4.41 2.34
CA MET A 27 -12.68 -3.54 3.10
C MET A 27 -11.63 -2.88 2.20
N ALA A 28 -11.02 -3.64 1.29
CA ALA A 28 -10.04 -3.12 0.34
C ALA A 28 -10.67 -2.12 -0.64
N ILE A 29 -11.87 -2.41 -1.17
CA ILE A 29 -12.60 -1.50 -2.06
C ILE A 29 -12.93 -0.19 -1.34
N LEU A 30 -13.61 -0.27 -0.19
CA LEU A 30 -14.05 0.91 0.57
C LEU A 30 -12.87 1.74 1.06
N GLY A 31 -11.82 1.10 1.57
CA GLY A 31 -10.64 1.77 2.08
C GLY A 31 -9.87 2.52 0.99
N ASN A 32 -9.65 1.88 -0.16
CA ASN A 32 -8.93 2.54 -1.26
C ASN A 32 -9.75 3.65 -1.92
N LEU A 33 -11.07 3.49 -2.03
CA LEU A 33 -11.97 4.58 -2.43
C LEU A 33 -11.89 5.76 -1.46
N LEU A 34 -11.88 5.50 -0.15
CA LEU A 34 -11.76 6.54 0.87
C LEU A 34 -10.44 7.31 0.74
N VAL A 35 -9.31 6.62 0.48
CA VAL A 35 -8.01 7.25 0.22
C VAL A 35 -8.09 8.20 -0.98
N MET A 36 -8.67 7.74 -2.09
CA MET A 36 -8.84 8.56 -3.30
C MET A 36 -9.72 9.79 -3.03
N VAL A 37 -10.87 9.60 -2.39
CA VAL A 37 -11.80 10.69 -2.04
C VAL A 37 -11.16 11.70 -1.09
N ALA A 38 -10.40 11.24 -0.09
CA ALA A 38 -9.72 12.10 0.87
C ALA A 38 -8.73 13.07 0.20
N VAL A 39 -7.92 12.57 -0.72
CA VAL A 39 -6.99 13.43 -1.47
C VAL A 39 -7.75 14.34 -2.44
N CYS A 40 -8.79 13.84 -3.12
CA CYS A 40 -9.60 14.64 -4.04
C CYS A 40 -10.39 15.76 -3.34
N ARG A 41 -10.79 15.58 -2.08
CA ARG A 41 -11.50 16.61 -1.30
C ARG A 41 -10.54 17.59 -0.62
N ASP A 42 -9.48 17.13 0.03
CA ASP A 42 -8.58 18.01 0.80
C ASP A 42 -7.53 18.69 -0.09
N ARG A 43 -7.66 20.03 -0.25
CA ARG A 43 -6.73 20.85 -1.03
C ARG A 43 -5.30 20.86 -0.47
N GLN A 44 -5.11 20.68 0.85
CA GLN A 44 -3.78 20.60 1.47
C GLN A 44 -3.10 19.28 1.12
N LEU A 45 -3.85 18.17 1.07
CA LEU A 45 -3.33 16.90 0.60
C LEU A 45 -2.93 16.97 -0.88
N ARG A 46 -3.73 17.62 -1.75
CA ARG A 46 -3.36 17.78 -3.18
C ARG A 46 -2.08 18.57 -3.43
N LYS A 47 -1.70 19.48 -2.52
CA LYS A 47 -0.46 20.27 -2.68
C LYS A 47 0.80 19.41 -2.51
N ILE A 48 0.71 18.26 -1.84
CA ILE A 48 1.85 17.37 -1.60
C ILE A 48 1.98 16.44 -2.80
N LYS A 49 3.05 16.60 -3.57
CA LYS A 49 3.29 15.85 -4.82
C LYS A 49 3.30 14.34 -4.62
N THR A 50 3.82 13.85 -3.50
CA THR A 50 3.81 12.41 -3.15
C THR A 50 2.40 11.81 -3.14
N ASN A 51 1.37 12.59 -2.83
CA ASN A 51 0.00 12.09 -2.73
C ASN A 51 -0.57 11.67 -4.10
N TYR A 52 -0.01 12.14 -5.22
CA TYR A 52 -0.38 11.62 -6.55
C TYR A 52 0.01 10.13 -6.70
N PHE A 53 1.19 9.73 -6.19
CA PHE A 53 1.58 8.32 -6.17
C PHE A 53 0.68 7.49 -5.25
N ILE A 54 0.26 8.05 -4.12
CA ILE A 54 -0.66 7.36 -3.18
C ILE A 54 -2.04 7.15 -3.83
N VAL A 55 -2.56 8.12 -4.57
CA VAL A 55 -3.83 7.97 -5.29
C VAL A 55 -3.71 6.93 -6.40
N SER A 56 -2.61 6.95 -7.16
CA SER A 56 -2.35 5.96 -8.22
C SER A 56 -2.18 4.54 -7.65
N LEU A 57 -1.52 4.41 -6.49
CA LEU A 57 -1.44 3.15 -5.74
C LEU A 57 -2.83 2.67 -5.28
N ALA A 58 -3.63 3.56 -4.67
CA ALA A 58 -5.00 3.22 -4.24
C ALA A 58 -5.89 2.80 -5.42
N PHE A 59 -5.69 3.40 -6.59
CA PHE A 59 -6.37 2.97 -7.81
C PHE A 59 -5.93 1.57 -8.27
N ALA A 60 -4.64 1.26 -8.24
CA ALA A 60 -4.15 -0.08 -8.54
C ALA A 60 -4.73 -1.14 -7.56
N ASP A 61 -4.68 -0.87 -6.25
CA ASP A 61 -5.24 -1.75 -5.21
C ASP A 61 -6.76 -1.94 -5.35
N LEU A 62 -7.49 -0.88 -5.73
CA LEU A 62 -8.92 -0.95 -6.03
C LEU A 62 -9.18 -1.89 -7.22
N LEU A 63 -8.39 -1.78 -8.30
CA LEU A 63 -8.51 -2.66 -9.45
C LEU A 63 -8.20 -4.12 -9.10
N VAL A 64 -7.20 -4.41 -8.24
CA VAL A 64 -6.95 -5.78 -7.75
C VAL A 64 -8.19 -6.31 -7.03
N SER A 65 -8.77 -5.48 -6.16
CA SER A 65 -9.92 -5.86 -5.32
C SER A 65 -11.20 -6.10 -6.12
N VAL A 66 -11.37 -5.44 -7.27
CA VAL A 66 -12.56 -5.57 -8.12
C VAL A 66 -12.38 -6.59 -9.24
N LEU A 67 -11.21 -6.63 -9.88
CA LEU A 67 -10.99 -7.41 -11.10
C LEU A 67 -10.27 -8.74 -10.86
N VAL A 68 -9.58 -8.91 -9.72
CA VAL A 68 -8.74 -10.09 -9.46
C VAL A 68 -9.27 -10.90 -8.29
N MET A 69 -9.40 -10.28 -7.11
CA MET A 69 -9.76 -10.98 -5.88
C MET A 69 -11.11 -11.72 -5.94
N PRO A 70 -12.20 -11.17 -6.52
CA PRO A 70 -13.50 -11.86 -6.51
C PRO A 70 -13.45 -13.16 -7.31
N PHE A 71 -12.81 -13.15 -8.48
CA PHE A 71 -12.66 -14.33 -9.31
C PHE A 71 -11.70 -15.35 -8.69
N GLY A 72 -10.63 -14.89 -8.03
CA GLY A 72 -9.75 -15.75 -7.25
C GLY A 72 -10.46 -16.40 -6.05
N ALA A 73 -11.40 -15.70 -5.41
CA ALA A 73 -12.18 -16.25 -4.29
C ALA A 73 -13.16 -17.31 -4.77
N ILE A 74 -13.83 -17.06 -5.90
CA ILE A 74 -14.72 -18.04 -6.52
C ILE A 74 -13.94 -19.30 -6.90
N GLU A 75 -12.79 -19.15 -7.56
CA GLU A 75 -11.92 -20.26 -7.93
C GLU A 75 -11.48 -21.08 -6.70
N LEU A 76 -11.06 -20.41 -5.61
CA LEU A 76 -10.63 -21.07 -4.38
C LEU A 76 -11.75 -21.88 -3.70
N VAL A 77 -13.01 -21.41 -3.76
CA VAL A 77 -14.14 -22.06 -3.08
C VAL A 77 -14.78 -23.16 -3.93
N GLN A 78 -14.91 -22.91 -5.24
CA GLN A 78 -15.55 -23.82 -6.18
C GLN A 78 -14.60 -24.93 -6.65
N ASP A 79 -13.28 -24.70 -6.59
CA ASP A 79 -12.26 -25.62 -7.09
C ASP A 79 -12.49 -25.99 -8.57
N ILE A 80 -13.08 -25.07 -9.35
CA ILE A 80 -13.32 -25.18 -10.79
C ILE A 80 -13.27 -23.79 -11.45
N TRP A 81 -12.89 -23.75 -12.73
CA TRP A 81 -12.82 -22.55 -13.56
C TRP A 81 -13.72 -22.67 -14.80
N ILE A 82 -14.80 -21.89 -14.82
CA ILE A 82 -15.85 -21.94 -15.87
C ILE A 82 -15.80 -20.77 -16.87
N TYR A 83 -14.97 -19.76 -16.61
CA TYR A 83 -14.96 -18.49 -17.38
C TYR A 83 -14.15 -18.55 -18.68
N GLY A 84 -13.62 -19.73 -19.02
CA GLY A 84 -12.81 -19.93 -20.22
C GLY A 84 -11.35 -19.48 -20.08
N GLU A 85 -10.54 -19.87 -21.06
CA GLU A 85 -9.08 -19.67 -21.05
C GLU A 85 -8.68 -18.21 -21.23
N MET A 86 -9.33 -17.48 -22.14
CA MET A 86 -9.02 -16.07 -22.37
C MET A 86 -9.23 -15.24 -21.10
N PHE A 87 -10.30 -15.50 -20.36
CA PHE A 87 -10.56 -14.81 -19.10
C PHE A 87 -9.52 -15.18 -18.03
N CYS A 88 -9.08 -16.45 -17.97
CA CYS A 88 -8.00 -16.89 -17.09
C CYS A 88 -6.69 -16.14 -17.37
N LEU A 89 -6.30 -16.04 -18.66
CA LEU A 89 -5.08 -15.34 -19.09
C LEU A 89 -5.16 -13.84 -18.79
N VAL A 90 -6.29 -13.19 -19.09
CA VAL A 90 -6.49 -11.77 -18.81
C VAL A 90 -6.50 -11.49 -17.31
N ARG A 91 -7.22 -12.29 -16.51
CA ARG A 91 -7.22 -12.17 -15.03
C ARG A 91 -5.81 -12.29 -14.47
N THR A 92 -5.06 -13.31 -14.90
CA THR A 92 -3.70 -13.56 -14.43
C THR A 92 -2.74 -12.45 -14.86
N SER A 93 -2.90 -11.93 -16.07
CA SER A 93 -2.11 -10.77 -16.55
C SER A 93 -2.41 -9.51 -15.76
N LEU A 94 -3.69 -9.25 -15.45
CA LEU A 94 -4.12 -8.13 -14.62
C LEU A 94 -3.59 -8.25 -13.19
N ASP A 95 -3.60 -9.46 -12.63
CA ASP A 95 -3.04 -9.73 -11.31
C ASP A 95 -1.56 -9.34 -11.23
N VAL A 96 -0.73 -9.89 -12.12
CA VAL A 96 0.70 -9.58 -12.17
C VAL A 96 0.93 -8.09 -12.47
N LEU A 97 0.15 -7.48 -13.37
CA LEU A 97 0.24 -6.06 -13.68
C LEU A 97 0.02 -5.19 -12.44
N LEU A 98 -1.13 -5.37 -11.78
CA LEU A 98 -1.61 -4.45 -10.74
C LEU A 98 -0.82 -4.60 -9.43
N THR A 99 -0.44 -5.83 -9.09
CA THR A 99 0.41 -6.12 -7.93
C THR A 99 1.82 -5.58 -8.14
N THR A 100 2.40 -5.77 -9.33
CA THR A 100 3.72 -5.21 -9.67
C THR A 100 3.69 -3.68 -9.75
N ALA A 101 2.63 -3.09 -10.32
CA ALA A 101 2.43 -1.65 -10.32
C ALA A 101 2.40 -1.10 -8.89
N SER A 102 1.75 -1.78 -7.95
CA SER A 102 1.69 -1.36 -6.54
C SER A 102 3.08 -1.33 -5.89
N ILE A 103 3.94 -2.32 -6.18
CA ILE A 103 5.35 -2.33 -5.73
C ILE A 103 6.10 -1.12 -6.29
N PHE A 104 5.93 -0.82 -7.58
CA PHE A 104 6.62 0.28 -8.24
C PHE A 104 6.19 1.64 -7.69
N HIS A 105 4.90 1.81 -7.38
CA HIS A 105 4.41 3.00 -6.69
C HIS A 105 5.05 3.17 -5.31
N LEU A 106 5.15 2.10 -4.51
CA LEU A 106 5.82 2.15 -3.21
C LEU A 106 7.32 2.47 -3.33
N CYS A 107 7.99 1.92 -4.34
CA CYS A 107 9.37 2.25 -4.64
C CYS A 107 9.53 3.73 -4.99
N CYS A 108 8.67 4.26 -5.86
CA CYS A 108 8.65 5.68 -6.22
C CYS A 108 8.36 6.59 -5.01
N ILE A 109 7.44 6.21 -4.12
CA ILE A 109 7.19 6.93 -2.87
C ILE A 109 8.44 6.94 -1.99
N SER A 110 9.15 5.82 -1.89
CA SER A 110 10.38 5.70 -1.10
C SER A 110 11.51 6.56 -1.64
N LEU A 111 11.71 6.53 -2.96
CA LEU A 111 12.71 7.36 -3.63
C LEU A 111 12.39 8.85 -3.54
N ASP A 112 11.12 9.23 -3.71
CA ASP A 112 10.65 10.60 -3.51
C ASP A 112 11.00 11.11 -2.10
N ARG A 113 10.75 10.29 -1.07
CA ARG A 113 11.10 10.62 0.32
C ARG A 113 12.59 10.70 0.56
N TYR A 114 13.37 9.80 -0.04
CA TYR A 114 14.82 9.86 0.01
C TYR A 114 15.34 11.18 -0.59
N TYR A 115 14.86 11.58 -1.77
CA TYR A 115 15.26 12.84 -2.38
C TYR A 115 14.83 14.06 -1.54
N ALA A 116 13.64 14.03 -0.93
CA ALA A 116 13.13 15.12 -0.11
C ALA A 116 13.93 15.34 1.18
N ILE A 117 14.43 14.26 1.79
CA ILE A 117 15.10 14.28 3.10
C ILE A 117 16.63 14.37 2.96
N CYS A 118 17.24 13.54 2.10
CA CYS A 118 18.70 13.38 2.04
C CYS A 118 19.38 14.31 1.02
N CYS A 119 18.74 14.65 -0.10
CA CYS A 119 19.40 15.30 -1.25
C CYS A 119 19.20 16.83 -1.33
N GLN A 120 19.20 17.52 -0.18
CA GLN A 120 18.99 18.97 0.05
C GLN A 120 17.52 19.49 0.07
N PRO A 121 17.08 20.09 1.20
CA PRO A 121 15.73 20.65 1.38
C PRO A 121 15.40 21.88 0.51
N LEU A 122 16.38 22.50 -0.17
CA LEU A 122 16.21 23.70 -1.02
C LEU A 122 16.16 23.38 -2.53
N VAL A 123 16.75 22.28 -2.99
CA VAL A 123 16.79 21.90 -4.43
C VAL A 123 15.68 20.93 -4.81
N TYR A 124 15.13 20.16 -3.86
CA TYR A 124 14.01 19.22 -4.09
C TYR A 124 12.81 19.87 -4.78
N ARG A 125 12.47 21.14 -4.44
CA ARG A 125 11.35 21.86 -5.04
C ARG A 125 11.56 22.19 -6.53
N ASN A 126 12.82 22.33 -6.96
CA ASN A 126 13.21 22.55 -8.35
C ASN A 126 13.47 21.24 -9.12
N LYS A 127 13.85 20.14 -8.45
CA LYS A 127 14.11 18.85 -9.12
C LYS A 127 12.87 17.99 -9.35
N MET A 128 11.86 18.01 -8.48
CA MET A 128 10.63 17.23 -8.68
C MET A 128 9.63 18.02 -9.55
N THR A 129 9.86 18.05 -10.86
CA THR A 129 8.96 18.70 -11.83
C THR A 129 7.71 17.84 -12.08
N PRO A 130 6.56 18.44 -12.45
CA PRO A 130 5.37 17.67 -12.81
C PRO A 130 5.62 16.68 -13.95
N LEU A 131 6.50 17.02 -14.89
CA LEU A 131 6.91 16.11 -15.97
C LEU A 131 7.60 14.85 -15.43
N ARG A 132 8.54 14.98 -14.48
CA ARG A 132 9.21 13.82 -13.87
C ARG A 132 8.23 12.92 -13.12
N ILE A 133 7.28 13.51 -12.40
CA ILE A 133 6.23 12.74 -11.71
C ILE A 133 5.36 12.00 -12.72
N ALA A 134 4.96 12.66 -13.82
CA ALA A 134 4.18 12.01 -14.87
C ALA A 134 4.97 10.85 -15.53
N LEU A 135 6.27 11.02 -15.78
CA LEU A 135 7.14 9.96 -16.31
C LEU A 135 7.27 8.79 -15.33
N MET A 136 7.48 9.07 -14.03
CA MET A 136 7.55 8.03 -13.00
C MET A 136 6.23 7.26 -12.86
N LEU A 137 5.10 7.97 -12.83
CA LEU A 137 3.76 7.34 -12.81
C LEU A 137 3.53 6.51 -14.08
N GLY A 138 3.84 7.05 -15.26
CA GLY A 138 3.77 6.31 -16.52
C GLY A 138 4.61 5.04 -16.48
N GLY A 139 5.84 5.12 -15.98
CA GLY A 139 6.71 3.95 -15.78
C GLY A 139 6.12 2.91 -14.81
N CYS A 140 5.44 3.34 -13.74
CA CYS A 140 4.78 2.44 -12.79
C CYS A 140 3.62 1.64 -13.40
N TRP A 141 3.07 2.06 -14.53
CA TRP A 141 2.01 1.32 -15.24
C TRP A 141 2.54 0.58 -16.46
N VAL A 142 3.39 1.24 -17.25
CA VAL A 142 3.90 0.71 -18.52
C VAL A 142 4.87 -0.45 -18.30
N ILE A 143 5.84 -0.32 -17.38
CA ILE A 143 6.82 -1.38 -17.16
C ILE A 143 6.14 -2.67 -16.66
N PRO A 144 5.25 -2.63 -15.64
CA PRO A 144 4.51 -3.81 -15.23
C PRO A 144 3.62 -4.40 -16.34
N MET A 145 3.04 -3.56 -17.20
CA MET A 145 2.23 -4.02 -18.34
C MET A 145 3.06 -4.86 -19.32
N PHE A 146 4.28 -4.43 -19.65
CA PHE A 146 5.16 -5.21 -20.50
C PHE A 146 5.67 -6.51 -19.86
N ILE A 147 5.89 -6.52 -18.53
CA ILE A 147 6.36 -7.72 -17.82
C ILE A 147 5.23 -8.76 -17.65
N SER A 148 3.98 -8.30 -17.55
CA SER A 148 2.81 -9.16 -17.35
C SER A 148 2.17 -9.58 -18.68
N PHE A 149 1.51 -8.66 -19.37
CA PHE A 149 0.66 -8.97 -20.52
C PHE A 149 1.43 -9.64 -21.66
N LEU A 150 2.63 -9.15 -21.99
CA LEU A 150 3.35 -9.65 -23.16
C LEU A 150 3.83 -11.09 -22.97
N PRO A 151 4.54 -11.46 -21.88
CA PRO A 151 4.93 -12.85 -21.65
C PRO A 151 3.77 -13.81 -21.42
N ILE A 152 2.70 -13.39 -20.75
CA ILE A 152 1.56 -14.25 -20.40
C ILE A 152 0.66 -14.49 -21.61
N MET A 153 0.30 -13.44 -22.36
CA MET A 153 -0.59 -13.57 -23.52
C MET A 153 0.10 -14.25 -24.71
N GLN A 154 1.43 -14.13 -24.83
CA GLN A 154 2.21 -14.83 -25.86
C GLN A 154 2.67 -16.23 -25.40
N GLY A 155 2.34 -16.65 -24.18
CA GLY A 155 2.70 -17.96 -23.64
C GLY A 155 4.20 -18.16 -23.38
N TRP A 156 5.00 -17.09 -23.31
CA TRP A 156 6.43 -17.17 -23.03
C TRP A 156 6.72 -17.72 -21.63
N ASN A 157 5.81 -17.48 -20.69
CA ASN A 157 5.87 -18.04 -19.34
C ASN A 157 5.68 -19.56 -19.32
N ASN A 158 5.17 -20.17 -20.40
CA ASN A 158 4.86 -21.61 -20.49
C ASN A 158 5.88 -22.40 -21.32
N ILE A 159 6.84 -21.74 -21.98
CA ILE A 159 7.83 -22.41 -22.84
C ILE A 159 8.59 -23.46 -22.03
N GLY A 160 8.56 -24.71 -22.51
CA GLY A 160 9.22 -25.86 -21.90
C GLY A 160 8.41 -26.56 -20.79
N ILE A 161 7.20 -26.09 -20.46
CA ILE A 161 6.36 -26.67 -19.40
C ILE A 161 4.88 -26.86 -19.81
N ILE A 162 4.57 -26.74 -21.10
CA ILE A 162 3.20 -26.80 -21.63
C ILE A 162 2.49 -28.09 -21.23
N ASP A 163 3.14 -29.25 -21.42
CA ASP A 163 2.57 -30.57 -21.09
C ASP A 163 2.22 -30.71 -19.60
N LEU A 164 3.02 -30.09 -18.71
CA LEU A 164 2.77 -30.10 -17.27
C LEU A 164 1.56 -29.24 -16.91
N ILE A 165 1.43 -28.08 -17.57
CA ILE A 165 0.31 -27.17 -17.38
C ILE A 165 -0.98 -27.84 -17.86
N GLU A 166 -0.99 -28.45 -19.04
CA GLU A 166 -2.19 -29.11 -19.57
C GLU A 166 -2.68 -30.23 -18.64
N LYS A 167 -1.77 -31.06 -18.12
CA LYS A 167 -2.10 -32.12 -17.15
C LYS A 167 -2.69 -31.59 -15.85
N ARG A 168 -2.28 -30.39 -15.42
CA ARG A 168 -2.76 -29.78 -14.16
C ARG A 168 -4.04 -28.96 -14.39
N LYS A 169 -4.19 -28.37 -15.57
CA LYS A 169 -5.34 -27.53 -15.99
C LYS A 169 -6.61 -28.35 -16.14
N PHE A 170 -6.51 -29.61 -16.56
CA PHE A 170 -7.68 -30.48 -16.77
C PHE A 170 -7.64 -31.71 -15.86
N ASN A 171 -8.68 -31.88 -15.03
CA ASN A 171 -8.87 -33.08 -14.25
C ASN A 171 -9.77 -34.07 -14.99
N HIS A 172 -9.16 -35.13 -15.53
CA HIS A 172 -9.85 -36.18 -16.29
C HIS A 172 -10.84 -36.99 -15.46
N ASN A 173 -10.70 -37.01 -14.12
CA ASN A 173 -11.60 -37.77 -13.25
C ASN A 173 -12.94 -37.04 -13.03
N SER A 174 -12.93 -35.69 -13.07
CA SER A 174 -14.11 -34.86 -12.79
C SER A 174 -14.54 -33.98 -13.98
N ASN A 175 -13.89 -34.13 -15.14
CA ASN A 175 -14.07 -33.28 -16.33
C ASN A 175 -14.05 -31.77 -15.99
N SER A 176 -13.19 -31.38 -15.06
CA SER A 176 -13.13 -30.01 -14.53
C SER A 176 -11.86 -29.29 -14.98
N THR A 177 -11.99 -28.00 -15.28
CA THR A 177 -10.87 -27.13 -15.70
C THR A 177 -10.47 -26.20 -14.56
N TYR A 178 -9.19 -25.87 -14.44
CA TYR A 178 -8.62 -24.99 -13.42
C TYR A 178 -7.83 -23.84 -14.07
N CYS A 179 -7.77 -22.66 -13.44
CA CYS A 179 -6.96 -21.53 -13.92
C CYS A 179 -5.64 -21.46 -13.15
N ILE A 180 -4.60 -22.09 -13.70
CA ILE A 180 -3.33 -22.26 -12.99
C ILE A 180 -2.30 -21.27 -13.52
N PHE A 181 -1.76 -20.45 -12.62
CA PHE A 181 -0.58 -19.64 -12.91
C PHE A 181 0.68 -20.45 -12.61
N MET A 182 1.26 -21.02 -13.67
CA MET A 182 2.58 -21.67 -13.65
C MET A 182 3.54 -20.93 -14.57
N VAL A 183 4.81 -20.95 -14.19
CA VAL A 183 5.86 -20.19 -14.87
C VAL A 183 7.11 -21.04 -15.04
N ASN A 184 7.78 -20.90 -16.17
CA ASN A 184 9.08 -21.53 -16.40
C ASN A 184 10.19 -20.85 -15.57
N LYS A 185 11.31 -21.55 -15.39
CA LYS A 185 12.48 -21.08 -14.64
C LYS A 185 12.95 -19.66 -15.05
N PRO A 186 13.19 -19.36 -16.35
CA PRO A 186 13.70 -18.04 -16.73
C PRO A 186 12.70 -16.91 -16.48
N TYR A 187 11.41 -17.13 -16.72
CA TYR A 187 10.37 -16.15 -16.44
C TYR A 187 10.20 -15.93 -14.94
N ALA A 188 10.20 -17.00 -14.14
CA ALA A 188 10.12 -16.93 -12.68
C ALA A 188 11.22 -16.03 -12.08
N ILE A 189 12.48 -16.23 -12.50
CA ILE A 189 13.60 -15.41 -12.03
C ILE A 189 13.44 -13.97 -12.53
N THR A 190 13.29 -13.77 -13.84
CA THR A 190 13.30 -12.43 -14.45
C THR A 190 12.15 -11.58 -13.94
N CYS A 191 10.94 -12.13 -13.91
CA CYS A 191 9.76 -11.44 -13.39
C CYS A 191 9.92 -11.12 -11.91
N SER A 192 10.35 -12.06 -11.07
CA SER A 192 10.50 -11.80 -9.62
C SER A 192 11.59 -10.76 -9.34
N VAL A 193 12.72 -10.81 -10.04
CA VAL A 193 13.83 -9.86 -9.86
C VAL A 193 13.39 -8.45 -10.22
N VAL A 194 12.76 -8.27 -11.37
CA VAL A 194 12.34 -6.95 -11.85
C VAL A 194 11.14 -6.43 -11.06
N ALA A 195 10.15 -7.29 -10.77
CA ALA A 195 8.91 -6.88 -10.10
C ALA A 195 9.09 -6.64 -8.60
N PHE A 196 9.96 -7.39 -7.92
CA PHE A 196 10.07 -7.35 -6.45
C PHE A 196 11.48 -7.06 -5.94
N TYR A 197 12.49 -7.86 -6.28
CA TYR A 197 13.80 -7.76 -5.61
C TYR A 197 14.55 -6.46 -5.91
N ILE A 198 14.51 -5.96 -7.15
CA ILE A 198 15.11 -4.66 -7.50
C ILE A 198 14.40 -3.51 -6.77
N PRO A 199 13.06 -3.34 -6.87
CA PRO A 199 12.35 -2.33 -6.10
C PRO A 199 12.57 -2.45 -4.59
N PHE A 200 12.55 -3.67 -4.05
CA PHE A 200 12.80 -3.94 -2.64
C PHE A 200 14.17 -3.44 -2.19
N LEU A 201 15.23 -3.79 -2.93
CA LEU A 201 16.58 -3.32 -2.65
C LEU A 201 16.65 -1.78 -2.68
N LEU A 202 16.06 -1.14 -3.70
CA LEU A 202 16.01 0.32 -3.80
C LEU A 202 15.30 0.96 -2.61
N MET A 203 14.17 0.39 -2.17
CA MET A 203 13.45 0.86 -0.98
C MET A 203 14.30 0.72 0.28
N VAL A 204 14.92 -0.44 0.51
CA VAL A 204 15.77 -0.67 1.68
C VAL A 204 16.94 0.32 1.72
N LEU A 205 17.62 0.51 0.59
CA LEU A 205 18.74 1.46 0.48
C LEU A 205 18.27 2.90 0.73
N ALA A 206 17.13 3.30 0.17
CA ALA A 206 16.53 4.62 0.40
C ALA A 206 16.24 4.85 1.89
N TYR A 207 15.58 3.91 2.57
CA TYR A 207 15.26 4.04 4.00
C TYR A 207 16.47 3.97 4.91
N TYR A 208 17.44 3.12 4.58
CA TYR A 208 18.70 3.07 5.31
C TYR A 208 19.39 4.44 5.29
N ARG A 209 19.47 5.07 4.11
CA ARG A 209 20.03 6.42 3.97
C ARG A 209 19.21 7.47 4.73
N ILE A 210 17.88 7.42 4.63
CA ILE A 210 16.98 8.32 5.39
C ILE A 210 17.23 8.20 6.90
N TYR A 211 17.35 6.96 7.41
CA TYR A 211 17.60 6.70 8.82
C TYR A 211 18.95 7.26 9.29
N VAL A 212 20.03 7.01 8.52
CA VAL A 212 21.36 7.52 8.83
C VAL A 212 21.37 9.05 8.86
N THR A 213 20.84 9.70 7.82
CA THR A 213 20.75 11.17 7.74
C THR A 213 19.93 11.76 8.91
N ALA A 214 18.81 11.13 9.26
CA ALA A 214 17.99 11.57 10.38
C ALA A 214 18.71 11.44 11.73
N LYS A 215 19.45 10.34 11.93
CA LYS A 215 20.23 10.11 13.16
C LYS A 215 21.37 11.11 13.29
N GLU A 216 22.06 11.40 12.19
CA GLU A 216 23.17 12.36 12.15
C GLU A 216 22.71 13.79 12.49
N HIS A 217 21.58 14.24 11.92
CA HIS A 217 20.99 15.53 12.28
C HIS A 217 20.48 15.58 13.71
N ALA A 218 19.88 14.51 14.23
CA ALA A 218 19.46 14.45 15.63
C ALA A 218 20.65 14.58 16.59
N HIS A 219 21.78 13.93 16.25
CA HIS A 219 23.01 14.01 17.03
C HIS A 219 23.65 15.40 16.99
N GLN A 220 23.69 16.05 15.82
CA GLN A 220 24.18 17.44 15.68
C GLN A 220 23.38 18.42 16.56
N ILE A 221 22.05 18.30 16.61
CA ILE A 221 21.20 19.15 17.45
C ILE A 221 21.46 18.90 18.94
N GLN A 222 21.61 17.63 19.34
CA GLN A 222 21.92 17.29 20.73
C GLN A 222 23.30 17.78 21.16
N MET A 223 24.29 17.74 20.27
CA MET A 223 25.64 18.26 20.53
C MET A 223 25.64 19.79 20.68
N LEU A 224 24.94 20.52 19.80
CA LEU A 224 24.77 21.96 19.91
C LEU A 224 24.06 22.38 21.22
N GLN A 225 23.08 21.60 21.67
CA GLN A 225 22.37 21.83 22.94
C GLN A 225 23.24 21.50 24.17
N ARG A 226 24.08 20.46 24.10
CA ARG A 226 25.00 20.08 25.19
C ARG A 226 26.22 20.98 25.32
N ALA A 227 26.67 21.60 24.23
CA ALA A 227 27.82 22.49 24.22
C ALA A 227 27.56 23.85 24.91
N GLY A 228 26.36 24.10 25.46
CA GLY A 228 26.07 25.30 26.25
C GLY A 228 26.28 26.60 25.48
N ALA A 229 26.06 26.61 24.17
CA ALA A 229 26.28 27.79 23.33
C ALA A 229 25.50 29.00 23.89
N PRO A 230 26.15 30.14 24.18
CA PRO A 230 25.51 31.32 24.72
C PRO A 230 24.35 31.79 23.83
N LEU A 231 23.25 32.19 24.45
CA LEU A 231 22.01 32.71 23.85
C LEU A 231 22.18 34.03 23.06
N GLU A 232 23.41 34.46 22.73
CA GLU A 232 23.64 35.68 21.93
C GLU A 232 23.31 35.52 20.44
N GLY A 233 23.15 34.28 19.96
CA GLY A 233 22.52 34.00 18.67
C GLY A 233 21.14 33.41 18.88
N ARG A 234 20.09 34.25 18.98
CA ARG A 234 18.70 33.76 18.85
C ARG A 234 18.68 32.89 17.58
N PRO A 235 18.35 31.57 17.64
CA PRO A 235 18.35 30.74 16.46
C PRO A 235 17.51 31.45 15.41
N GLN A 236 18.10 31.74 14.24
CA GLN A 236 17.39 32.45 13.21
C GLN A 236 16.07 31.69 12.95
N PRO A 237 14.94 32.38 12.77
CA PRO A 237 13.65 31.72 12.55
C PRO A 237 13.71 30.69 11.39
N ALA A 238 14.64 30.87 10.44
CA ALA A 238 14.95 29.92 9.37
C ALA A 238 15.49 28.56 9.86
N ASP A 239 16.41 28.53 10.83
CA ASP A 239 17.02 27.30 11.35
C ASP A 239 16.08 26.51 12.27
N GLN A 240 15.25 27.22 13.02
CA GLN A 240 14.22 26.59 13.84
C GLN A 240 13.12 25.96 12.96
N HIS A 241 12.74 26.66 11.89
CA HIS A 241 11.77 26.17 10.92
C HIS A 241 12.29 24.98 10.10
N SER A 242 13.56 24.99 9.68
CA SER A 242 14.19 23.87 8.95
C SER A 242 14.29 22.61 9.82
N THR A 243 14.66 22.77 11.09
CA THR A 243 14.75 21.67 12.08
C THR A 243 13.38 21.06 12.38
N HIS A 244 12.34 21.88 12.58
CA HIS A 244 10.97 21.39 12.79
C HIS A 244 10.42 20.67 11.55
N ARG A 245 10.67 21.20 10.35
CA ARG A 245 10.29 20.57 9.08
C ARG A 245 10.96 19.21 8.93
N MET A 246 12.27 19.13 9.18
CA MET A 246 13.03 17.87 9.13
C MET A 246 12.45 16.82 10.08
N ARG A 247 12.22 17.17 11.36
CA ARG A 247 11.61 16.23 12.34
C ARG A 247 10.24 15.72 11.88
N THR A 248 9.44 16.57 11.25
CA THR A 248 8.11 16.19 10.74
C THR A 248 8.23 15.23 9.55
N GLU A 249 9.14 15.51 8.62
CA GLU A 249 9.43 14.65 7.46
C GLU A 249 10.03 13.29 7.90
N THR A 250 10.94 13.26 8.87
CA THR A 250 11.49 12.01 9.43
C THR A 250 10.40 11.16 10.10
N LYS A 251 9.47 11.78 10.86
CA LYS A 251 8.33 11.07 11.45
C LYS A 251 7.44 10.46 10.36
N ALA A 252 7.17 11.20 9.29
CA ALA A 252 6.43 10.68 8.14
C ALA A 252 7.18 9.54 7.42
N ALA A 253 8.51 9.63 7.30
CA ALA A 253 9.32 8.56 6.72
C ALA A 253 9.33 7.29 7.57
N LYS A 254 9.35 7.41 8.91
CA LYS A 254 9.20 6.26 9.82
C LYS A 254 7.87 5.53 9.59
N THR A 255 6.78 6.28 9.44
CA THR A 255 5.46 5.75 9.08
C THR A 255 5.53 4.97 7.76
N LEU A 256 6.14 5.53 6.72
CA LEU A 256 6.25 4.89 5.41
C LEU A 256 7.14 3.63 5.46
N CYS A 257 8.20 3.63 6.27
CA CYS A 257 9.04 2.45 6.50
C CYS A 257 8.24 1.27 7.11
N ILE A 258 7.34 1.54 8.06
CA ILE A 258 6.44 0.51 8.61
C ILE A 258 5.53 -0.05 7.50
N ILE A 259 4.93 0.84 6.70
CA ILE A 259 4.05 0.45 5.58
C ILE A 259 4.78 -0.47 4.62
N MET A 260 5.99 -0.10 4.21
CA MET A 260 6.78 -0.90 3.27
C MET A 260 7.32 -2.18 3.89
N GLY A 261 7.66 -2.18 5.18
CA GLY A 261 8.01 -3.40 5.91
C GLY A 261 6.87 -4.42 5.89
N CYS A 262 5.65 -3.98 6.23
CA CYS A 262 4.46 -4.82 6.15
C CYS A 262 4.24 -5.35 4.73
N PHE A 263 4.34 -4.49 3.71
CA PHE A 263 4.22 -4.90 2.32
C PHE A 263 5.20 -6.02 1.96
N CYS A 264 6.48 -5.85 2.30
CA CYS A 264 7.52 -6.80 1.95
C CYS A 264 7.34 -8.13 2.69
N LEU A 265 6.90 -8.10 3.96
CA LEU A 265 6.61 -9.30 4.73
C LEU A 265 5.43 -10.09 4.16
N CYS A 266 4.40 -9.40 3.63
CA CYS A 266 3.26 -10.05 3.01
C CYS A 266 3.61 -10.68 1.64
N TRP A 267 4.45 -10.02 0.85
CA TRP A 267 4.78 -10.47 -0.51
C TRP A 267 6.00 -11.38 -0.61
N ALA A 268 6.96 -11.31 0.33
CA ALA A 268 8.18 -12.11 0.28
C ALA A 268 7.92 -13.63 0.21
N PRO A 269 6.99 -14.23 0.98
CA PRO A 269 6.72 -15.66 0.89
C PRO A 269 6.30 -16.10 -0.52
N PHE A 270 5.46 -15.29 -1.19
CA PHE A 270 5.03 -15.56 -2.56
C PHE A 270 6.19 -15.46 -3.54
N PHE A 271 6.99 -14.39 -3.52
CA PHE A 271 8.11 -14.24 -4.46
C PHE A 271 9.22 -15.28 -4.26
N VAL A 272 9.49 -15.68 -3.02
CA VAL A 272 10.41 -16.79 -2.72
C VAL A 272 9.87 -18.09 -3.32
N THR A 273 8.58 -18.40 -3.10
CA THR A 273 7.95 -19.59 -3.64
C THR A 273 7.92 -19.57 -5.17
N ASN A 274 7.64 -18.42 -5.78
CA ASN A 274 7.62 -18.24 -7.23
C ASN A 274 8.98 -18.51 -7.88
N ILE A 275 10.08 -18.16 -7.20
CA ILE A 275 11.43 -18.52 -7.67
C ILE A 275 11.70 -20.01 -7.42
N VAL A 276 11.39 -20.54 -6.24
CA VAL A 276 11.82 -21.89 -5.85
C VAL A 276 11.02 -22.99 -6.55
N ASP A 277 9.71 -22.82 -6.73
CA ASP A 277 8.80 -23.87 -7.22
C ASP A 277 9.24 -24.49 -8.56
N PRO A 278 9.67 -23.72 -9.59
CA PRO A 278 10.21 -24.29 -10.82
C PRO A 278 11.51 -25.09 -10.65
N PHE A 279 12.29 -24.88 -9.59
CA PHE A 279 13.56 -25.60 -9.34
C PHE A 279 13.38 -26.88 -8.53
N ILE A 280 12.24 -27.01 -7.85
CA ILE A 280 11.85 -28.22 -7.11
C ILE A 280 10.75 -29.00 -7.84
N ASP A 281 10.72 -28.88 -9.17
CA ASP A 281 9.78 -29.57 -10.07
C ASP A 281 8.30 -29.39 -9.70
N TYR A 282 7.93 -28.17 -9.29
CA TYR A 282 6.56 -27.77 -9.01
C TYR A 282 5.87 -28.58 -7.89
N THR A 283 6.65 -28.93 -6.85
CA THR A 283 6.22 -29.75 -5.72
C THR A 283 5.52 -28.96 -4.60
N VAL A 284 5.46 -27.62 -4.70
CA VAL A 284 4.77 -26.81 -3.70
C VAL A 284 3.26 -27.14 -3.69
N PRO A 285 2.66 -27.43 -2.51
CA PRO A 285 1.23 -27.66 -2.42
C PRO A 285 0.44 -26.44 -2.88
N GLY A 286 -0.57 -26.64 -3.74
CA GLY A 286 -1.40 -25.55 -4.27
C GLY A 286 -2.09 -24.71 -3.18
N GLN A 287 -2.43 -25.32 -2.05
CA GLN A 287 -2.98 -24.61 -0.88
C GLN A 287 -1.98 -23.60 -0.30
N LEU A 288 -0.70 -23.97 -0.21
CA LEU A 288 0.36 -23.10 0.30
C LEU A 288 0.64 -21.96 -0.68
N TRP A 289 0.70 -22.27 -1.98
CA TRP A 289 0.84 -21.28 -3.04
C TRP A 289 -0.28 -20.23 -2.98
N THR A 290 -1.53 -20.69 -2.92
CA THR A 290 -2.71 -19.82 -2.84
C THR A 290 -2.72 -19.02 -1.54
N ALA A 291 -2.33 -19.62 -0.40
CA ALA A 291 -2.23 -18.90 0.87
C ALA A 291 -1.22 -17.74 0.81
N PHE A 292 -0.04 -17.95 0.23
CA PHE A 292 0.96 -16.88 0.06
C PHE A 292 0.50 -15.80 -0.91
N LEU A 293 -0.21 -16.16 -1.98
CA LEU A 293 -0.82 -15.19 -2.89
C LEU A 293 -1.87 -14.32 -2.18
N TRP A 294 -2.78 -14.94 -1.43
CA TRP A 294 -3.81 -14.22 -0.67
C TRP A 294 -3.23 -13.36 0.45
N LEU A 295 -2.10 -13.75 1.05
CA LEU A 295 -1.37 -12.90 1.99
C LEU A 295 -0.91 -11.59 1.32
N GLY A 296 -0.45 -11.67 0.06
CA GLY A 296 -0.14 -10.51 -0.76
C GLY A 296 -1.37 -9.64 -1.09
N TYR A 297 -2.53 -10.25 -1.37
CA TYR A 297 -3.77 -9.52 -1.61
C TYR A 297 -4.30 -8.78 -0.40
N ILE A 298 -4.23 -9.39 0.79
CA ILE A 298 -4.65 -8.75 2.05
C ILE A 298 -3.89 -7.43 2.25
N ASN A 299 -2.63 -7.34 1.82
CA ASN A 299 -1.85 -6.11 1.91
C ASN A 299 -2.47 -4.92 1.16
N SER A 300 -3.13 -5.12 0.02
CA SER A 300 -3.88 -4.05 -0.67
C SER A 300 -5.04 -3.49 0.18
N GLY A 301 -5.61 -4.32 1.07
CA GLY A 301 -6.60 -3.90 2.06
C GLY A 301 -6.01 -3.21 3.29
N LEU A 302 -4.73 -3.43 3.60
CA LEU A 302 -4.05 -2.84 4.78
C LEU A 302 -3.62 -1.38 4.54
N ASN A 303 -3.35 -0.99 3.30
CA ASN A 303 -2.85 0.35 2.95
C ASN A 303 -3.70 1.50 3.55
N PRO A 304 -5.05 1.52 3.40
CA PRO A 304 -5.91 2.55 4.00
C PRO A 304 -5.82 2.62 5.53
N PHE A 305 -5.75 1.48 6.22
CA PHE A 305 -5.59 1.45 7.68
C PHE A 305 -4.26 2.04 8.09
N LEU A 306 -3.19 1.64 7.41
CA LEU A 306 -1.87 2.15 7.69
C LEU A 306 -1.81 3.68 7.52
N TYR A 307 -2.45 4.23 6.48
CA TYR A 307 -2.59 5.69 6.33
C TYR A 307 -3.44 6.32 7.45
N ALA A 308 -4.55 5.69 7.83
CA ALA A 308 -5.43 6.17 8.89
C ALA A 308 -4.73 6.24 10.25
N PHE A 309 -3.88 5.27 10.59
CA PHE A 309 -3.21 5.24 11.88
C PHE A 309 -1.92 6.04 11.91
N LEU A 310 -1.13 5.94 10.84
CA LEU A 310 0.25 6.40 10.85
C LEU A 310 0.43 7.80 10.24
N ASN A 311 -0.57 8.33 9.50
CA ASN A 311 -0.51 9.65 8.88
C ASN A 311 -1.63 10.58 9.41
N LYS A 312 -1.25 11.53 10.28
CA LYS A 312 -2.18 12.48 10.91
C LYS A 312 -3.03 13.27 9.91
N SER A 313 -2.47 13.61 8.75
CA SER A 313 -3.19 14.39 7.73
C SER A 313 -4.27 13.56 7.05
N PHE A 314 -3.98 12.29 6.71
CA PHE A 314 -4.98 11.37 6.19
C PHE A 314 -6.02 11.01 7.24
N ARG A 315 -5.60 10.74 8.49
CA ARG A 315 -6.53 10.49 9.61
C ARG A 315 -7.56 11.61 9.76
N ARG A 316 -7.12 12.87 9.73
CA ARG A 316 -8.01 14.03 9.80
C ARG A 316 -8.96 14.08 8.62
N ALA A 317 -8.47 13.85 7.39
CA ALA A 317 -9.33 13.83 6.22
C ALA A 317 -10.38 12.70 6.29
N PHE A 318 -10.00 11.51 6.78
CA PHE A 318 -10.94 10.40 6.98
C PHE A 318 -11.99 10.71 8.03
N LEU A 319 -11.61 11.32 9.16
CA LEU A 319 -12.56 11.76 10.18
C LEU A 319 -13.57 12.77 9.63
N ILE A 320 -13.12 13.76 8.85
CA ILE A 320 -14.02 14.74 8.23
C ILE A 320 -15.02 14.07 7.28
N ILE A 321 -14.58 13.07 6.51
CA ILE A 321 -15.43 12.36 5.54
C ILE A 321 -16.40 11.39 6.22
N LEU A 322 -15.94 10.62 7.20
CA LEU A 322 -16.72 9.56 7.84
C LEU A 322 -17.62 10.06 8.97
N CYS A 323 -17.27 11.19 9.60
CA CYS A 323 -17.96 11.69 10.78
C CYS A 323 -18.77 12.97 10.51
N CYS A 324 -19.06 13.30 9.24
CA CYS A 324 -19.91 14.43 8.79
C CYS A 324 -19.91 15.65 9.73
N ASP A 325 -18.90 16.50 9.60
CA ASP A 325 -18.74 17.83 10.20
C ASP A 325 -19.01 17.96 11.71
N ASP A 326 -17.91 18.04 12.49
CA ASP A 326 -17.89 18.88 13.66
C ASP A 326 -17.06 20.13 13.30
N GLU A 327 -17.71 21.29 13.26
CA GLU A 327 -17.16 22.62 12.95
C GLU A 327 -15.85 22.94 13.72
N ARG A 328 -15.52 22.17 14.77
CA ARG A 328 -14.26 22.21 15.51
C ARG A 328 -12.99 21.90 14.73
N TYR A 329 -13.06 21.21 13.59
CA TYR A 329 -11.86 20.91 12.78
C TYR A 329 -11.69 21.79 11.55
N ARG A 330 -12.59 22.74 11.30
CA ARG A 330 -12.42 23.77 10.26
C ARG A 330 -11.28 24.70 10.68
N ARG A 331 -10.25 24.80 9.84
CA ARG A 331 -9.07 25.63 10.17
C ARG A 331 -9.53 27.10 10.20
N PRO A 332 -9.14 27.92 11.20
CA PRO A 332 -9.33 29.36 11.10
C PRO A 332 -8.58 29.85 9.85
N SER A 333 -9.29 30.55 8.97
CA SER A 333 -8.69 31.20 7.82
C SER A 333 -7.69 32.26 8.31
N ILE A 334 -6.41 32.07 7.95
CA ILE A 334 -5.39 33.13 8.07
C ILE A 334 -5.69 34.15 6.98
N LEU A 335 -6.65 35.04 7.21
CA LEU A 335 -6.74 36.37 6.60
C LEU A 335 -7.81 37.20 7.32
N GLY A 336 -7.40 38.29 7.97
CA GLY A 336 -8.27 39.45 8.23
C GLY A 336 -8.77 39.68 9.65
N GLN A 337 -8.06 40.57 10.36
CA GLN A 337 -8.58 41.66 11.21
C GLN A 337 -9.35 41.37 12.53
N THR A 338 -8.66 41.71 13.63
CA THR A 338 -9.08 42.59 14.74
C THR A 338 -10.58 42.87 14.93
N VAL A 339 -11.16 42.34 16.02
CA VAL A 339 -12.12 43.05 16.91
C VAL A 339 -12.02 42.43 18.32
N PRO A 340 -11.90 43.20 19.40
CA PRO A 340 -12.07 42.70 20.77
C PRO A 340 -13.56 42.79 21.16
N CYS A 341 -14.15 41.73 21.71
CA CYS A 341 -15.38 41.90 22.48
C CYS A 341 -15.52 40.83 23.56
N SER A 342 -15.44 41.29 24.81
CA SER A 342 -15.87 40.59 26.01
C SER A 342 -17.39 40.47 25.99
N THR A 343 -17.96 39.29 26.26
CA THR A 343 -19.14 39.14 27.15
C THR A 343 -19.43 37.69 27.51
N THR A 344 -19.69 37.52 28.80
CA THR A 344 -20.19 36.36 29.55
C THR A 344 -21.67 36.07 29.29
N THR A 345 -22.05 34.78 29.16
CA THR A 345 -23.32 34.14 29.61
C THR A 345 -23.22 32.64 29.28
N ILE A 346 -23.08 31.71 30.23
CA ILE A 346 -24.13 31.05 31.04
C ILE A 346 -25.40 30.73 30.24
N ASN A 347 -25.47 29.52 29.70
CA ASN A 347 -26.59 28.59 29.96
C ASN A 347 -26.25 27.20 29.44
N GLY A 348 -26.45 26.21 30.32
CA GLY A 348 -26.21 24.80 30.04
C GLY A 348 -27.14 24.29 28.94
N SER A 349 -26.54 23.63 27.96
CA SER A 349 -27.24 22.73 27.04
C SER A 349 -26.19 21.73 26.56
N THR A 350 -26.19 20.57 27.22
CA THR A 350 -25.49 19.36 26.77
C THR A 350 -25.92 19.04 25.34
N HIS A 351 -25.04 19.32 24.37
CA HIS A 351 -25.21 18.80 23.03
C HIS A 351 -24.89 17.31 23.03
N VAL A 352 -25.97 16.55 22.84
CA VAL A 352 -26.04 15.11 22.62
C VAL A 352 -25.01 14.71 21.56
N LEU A 353 -24.09 13.81 21.91
CA LEU A 353 -23.32 13.03 20.93
C LEU A 353 -24.32 12.19 20.12
N SER A 354 -24.73 12.70 18.96
CA SER A 354 -25.40 11.90 17.94
C SER A 354 -24.40 10.85 17.43
N GLY A 355 -24.86 9.61 17.35
CA GLY A 355 -24.04 8.40 17.25
C GLY A 355 -22.91 8.47 16.23
N CYS A 356 -21.67 8.51 16.72
CA CYS A 356 -20.51 8.17 15.91
C CYS A 356 -20.62 6.71 15.48
N SER A 357 -20.52 6.45 14.17
CA SER A 357 -20.28 5.09 13.65
C SER A 357 -19.14 4.42 14.42
N SER A 358 -19.19 3.10 14.63
CA SER A 358 -18.14 2.32 15.30
C SER A 358 -16.73 2.65 14.76
N VAL A 359 -16.63 2.92 13.45
CA VAL A 359 -15.39 3.35 12.78
C VAL A 359 -14.93 4.74 13.22
N CYS A 360 -15.86 5.69 13.39
CA CYS A 360 -15.55 7.04 13.86
C CYS A 360 -15.11 7.02 15.33
N SER A 361 -15.82 6.28 16.20
CA SER A 361 -15.42 6.06 17.59
C SER A 361 -14.04 5.42 17.70
N PHE A 362 -13.75 4.42 16.85
CA PHE A 362 -12.46 3.77 16.79
C PHE A 362 -11.32 4.71 16.34
N LEU A 363 -11.54 5.54 15.32
CA LEU A 363 -10.55 6.54 14.88
C LEU A 363 -10.35 7.68 15.90
N LEU A 364 -11.40 8.07 16.63
CA LEU A 364 -11.37 9.11 17.67
C LEU A 364 -10.60 8.68 18.92
N LEU A 365 -10.63 7.39 19.29
CA LEU A 365 -9.82 6.84 20.41
C LEU A 365 -8.32 7.11 20.25
N PHE A 366 -7.82 7.23 19.02
CA PHE A 366 -6.42 7.54 18.71
C PHE A 366 -6.15 9.05 18.51
N CYS A 367 -7.20 9.88 18.54
CA CYS A 367 -7.07 11.34 18.56
C CYS A 367 -6.77 11.86 19.98
N ASN A 368 -7.35 11.22 20.99
CA ASN A 368 -7.22 11.60 22.41
C ASN A 368 -6.04 10.96 23.15
N ARG A 369 -5.22 10.10 22.51
CA ARG A 369 -3.98 9.63 23.12
C ARG A 369 -2.86 10.66 22.91
N PRO A 370 -2.31 11.28 23.99
CA PRO A 370 -1.04 11.95 23.87
C PRO A 370 -0.01 10.93 23.38
N VAL A 371 0.66 11.24 22.28
CA VAL A 371 1.79 10.44 21.79
C VAL A 371 2.87 10.54 22.88
N PRO A 372 3.35 9.43 23.46
CA PRO A 372 4.44 9.49 24.43
C PRO A 372 5.65 10.14 23.75
N VAL A 373 6.18 11.14 24.44
CA VAL A 373 7.23 12.08 23.98
C VAL A 373 8.51 11.36 23.60
#